data_AF-D2DSW0-F1
#
_entry.id   AF-D2DSW0-F1
#
_cell.length_a   1.000
_cell.length_b   1.000
_cell.length_c   1.000
_cell.angle_alpha   90.00
_cell.angle_beta   90.00
_cell.angle_gamma   90.00
#
_symmetry.space_group_name_H-M   'P 1'
#
loop_
_entity.id
_entity.type
_entity.pdbx_description
1 polymer ?
#
loop_
_entity_poly.entity_id
_entity_poly.type
_entity_poly.pdbx_seq_one_letter_code
_entity_poly.pdbx_strand_id
1 'polypeptide(L)'
;MLKVGSKFYTFDELSSRLEEFQDLEQVQLWVRDSRTVVAAAKRARRKSLNPALKYAELTYSCVFGGRRPSDQTKIHNQTSAGGCPFKVRLSTSIDGQALVVKEICHEHNHEPGKKLHEEPRRLY
;
A
#
# COMPACT_ATOMS: atom_id res chain seq x y z
N MET A 1 14.45 -2.67 7.74
CA MET A 1 13.58 -3.83 7.42
C MET A 1 12.15 -3.58 7.86
N LEU A 2 11.22 -3.58 6.92
CA LEU A 2 9.78 -3.46 7.19
C LEU A 2 9.28 -4.78 7.79
N LYS A 3 8.65 -4.75 8.97
CA LYS A 3 8.13 -5.95 9.66
C LYS A 3 6.74 -5.71 10.21
N VAL A 4 5.98 -6.78 10.40
CA VAL A 4 4.69 -6.71 11.11
C VAL A 4 4.95 -6.16 12.52
N GLY A 5 4.16 -5.16 12.93
CA GLY A 5 4.30 -4.47 14.20
C GLY A 5 5.20 -3.22 14.18
N SER A 6 5.91 -2.92 13.08
CA SER A 6 6.64 -1.66 12.93
C SER A 6 5.68 -0.47 13.02
N LYS A 7 6.08 0.57 13.78
CA LYS A 7 5.31 1.79 14.00
C LYS A 7 6.01 2.97 13.32
N PHE A 8 5.23 3.81 12.66
CA PHE A 8 5.68 5.00 11.96
C PHE A 8 4.85 6.19 12.43
N TYR A 9 5.52 7.30 12.79
CA TYR A 9 4.83 8.49 13.30
C TYR A 9 4.55 9.52 12.20
N THR A 10 5.21 9.35 11.06
CA THR A 10 5.04 10.18 9.86
C THR A 10 4.88 9.34 8.61
N PHE A 11 4.24 9.93 7.59
CA PHE A 11 4.14 9.30 6.27
C PHE A 11 5.49 9.24 5.55
N ASP A 12 6.37 10.22 5.81
CA ASP A 12 7.70 10.29 5.21
C ASP A 12 8.58 9.10 5.62
N GLU A 13 8.66 8.82 6.93
CA GLU A 13 9.37 7.65 7.45
C GLU A 13 8.85 6.34 6.86
N LEU A 14 7.53 6.24 6.66
CA LEU A 14 6.92 5.10 6.01
C LEU A 14 7.36 4.99 4.55
N SER A 15 7.32 6.10 3.81
CA SER A 15 7.66 6.14 2.38
C SER A 15 9.11 5.69 2.18
N SER A 16 10.06 6.29 2.88
CA SER A 16 11.47 5.92 2.76
C SER A 16 11.70 4.45 3.09
N ARG A 17 11.07 3.94 4.16
CA ARG A 17 11.21 2.54 4.56
C ARG A 17 10.57 1.56 3.58
N LEU A 18 9.52 1.98 2.89
CA LEU A 18 8.88 1.20 1.84
C LEU A 18 9.72 1.23 0.56
N GLU A 19 10.35 2.35 0.22
CA GLU A 19 11.29 2.45 -0.90
C GLU A 19 12.50 1.55 -0.70
N GLU A 20 13.13 1.59 0.47
CA GLU A 20 14.21 0.67 0.84
C GLU A 20 13.77 -0.80 0.72
N PHE A 21 12.55 -1.12 1.18
CA PHE A 21 12.01 -2.46 1.11
C PHE A 21 11.76 -2.93 -0.34
N GLN A 22 11.25 -2.03 -1.18
CA GLN A 22 11.03 -2.31 -2.61
C GLN A 22 12.33 -2.55 -3.36
N ASP A 23 13.39 -1.80 -3.05
CA ASP A 23 14.71 -1.98 -3.66
C ASP A 23 15.37 -3.30 -3.23
N LEU A 24 15.36 -3.59 -1.92
CA LEU A 24 15.95 -4.81 -1.35
C LEU A 24 15.28 -6.09 -1.84
N GLU A 25 13.95 -6.13 -1.84
CA GLU A 25 13.18 -7.32 -2.26
C GLU A 25 12.92 -7.32 -3.77
N GLN A 26 13.35 -6.27 -4.49
CA GLN A 26 13.07 -6.04 -5.91
C GLN A 26 11.57 -6.15 -6.26
N VAL A 27 10.71 -5.69 -5.34
CA VAL A 27 9.26 -5.72 -5.50
C VAL A 27 8.72 -4.35 -5.84
N GLN A 28 7.75 -4.30 -6.75
CA GLN A 28 7.04 -3.07 -7.07
C GLN A 28 5.66 -3.09 -6.43
N LEU A 29 5.43 -2.15 -5.51
CA LEU A 29 4.19 -2.02 -4.77
C LEU A 29 3.40 -0.81 -5.26
N TRP A 30 2.07 -0.91 -5.18
CA TRP A 30 1.17 0.20 -5.44
C TRP A 30 0.12 0.29 -4.34
N VAL A 31 -0.41 1.49 -4.15
CA VAL A 31 -1.47 1.74 -3.17
C VAL A 31 -2.78 1.19 -3.74
N ARG A 32 -3.19 0.02 -3.25
CA ARG A 32 -4.45 -0.62 -3.63
C ARG A 32 -5.65 0.08 -3.00
N ASP A 33 -5.55 0.30 -1.70
CA ASP A 33 -6.57 0.97 -0.91
C ASP A 33 -5.90 1.97 0.02
N SER A 34 -6.47 3.16 0.10
CA SER A 34 -6.06 4.17 1.06
C SER A 34 -7.28 4.78 1.73
N ARG A 35 -7.18 5.01 3.02
CA ARG A 35 -8.16 5.76 3.79
C ARG A 35 -7.44 6.87 4.52
N THR A 36 -7.85 8.11 4.29
CA THR A 36 -7.28 9.26 4.98
C THR A 36 -7.76 9.34 6.41
N VAL A 37 -6.99 10.03 7.26
CA VAL A 37 -7.40 10.31 8.65
C VAL A 37 -8.73 11.06 8.73
N VAL A 38 -8.99 11.96 7.78
CA VAL A 38 -10.27 12.70 7.68
C VAL A 38 -11.43 11.76 7.36
N ALA A 39 -11.25 10.84 6.40
CA ALA A 39 -12.29 9.88 6.03
C ALA A 39 -12.55 8.87 7.16
N ALA A 40 -11.51 8.44 7.86
CA ALA A 40 -11.64 7.56 9.02
C ALA A 40 -12.34 8.27 10.19
N ALA A 41 -11.98 9.52 10.50
CA ALA A 41 -12.61 10.32 11.55
C ALA A 41 -14.11 10.57 11.29
N LYS A 42 -14.52 10.74 10.02
CA LYS A 42 -15.93 10.87 9.65
C LYS A 42 -16.73 9.59 9.86
N ARG A 43 -16.13 8.43 9.60
CA ARG A 43 -16.83 7.13 9.63
C ARG A 43 -16.81 6.47 11.01
N ALA A 44 -15.67 6.54 11.70
CA ALA A 44 -15.52 6.04 13.04
C ALA A 44 -15.61 7.24 14.00
N ARG A 45 -16.56 7.23 14.95
CA ARG A 45 -16.57 8.14 16.11
C ARG A 45 -15.39 7.88 17.08
N ARG A 46 -14.23 7.48 16.57
CA ARG A 46 -13.04 7.09 17.34
C ARG A 46 -11.95 8.15 17.19
N LYS A 47 -11.44 8.54 18.37
CA LYS A 47 -10.17 9.18 18.78
C LYS A 47 -9.47 10.09 17.77
N SER A 48 -9.12 11.29 18.23
CA SER A 48 -8.17 12.23 17.63
C SER A 48 -7.04 11.53 16.85
N LEU A 49 -7.21 11.42 15.54
CA LEU A 49 -6.19 10.90 14.64
C LEU A 49 -5.15 11.99 14.41
N ASN A 50 -3.87 11.63 14.46
CA ASN A 50 -2.81 12.57 14.17
C ASN A 50 -2.88 12.99 12.69
N PRO A 51 -3.15 14.27 12.38
CA PRO A 51 -3.23 14.73 10.99
C PRO A 51 -1.89 14.56 10.24
N ALA A 52 -0.76 14.49 10.96
CA ALA A 52 0.56 14.30 10.36
C ALA A 52 0.73 12.94 9.63
N LEU A 53 -0.07 11.93 9.95
CA LEU A 53 -0.01 10.62 9.31
C LEU A 53 -0.60 10.61 7.89
N LYS A 54 -1.47 11.58 7.56
CA LYS A 54 -2.25 11.69 6.30
C LYS A 54 -3.24 10.54 6.05
N TYR A 55 -2.84 9.30 6.31
CA TYR A 55 -3.62 8.07 6.15
C TYR A 55 -3.89 7.40 7.49
N ALA A 56 -5.12 6.89 7.64
CA ALA A 56 -5.55 6.05 8.75
C ALA A 56 -5.38 4.56 8.44
N GLU A 57 -5.63 4.17 7.19
CA GLU A 57 -5.45 2.80 6.71
C GLU A 57 -4.81 2.87 5.33
N LEU A 58 -3.83 2.00 5.09
CA LEU A 58 -3.10 1.98 3.83
C LEU A 58 -2.80 0.53 3.47
N THR A 59 -3.20 0.11 2.28
CA THR A 59 -2.94 -1.22 1.78
C THR A 59 -2.12 -1.11 0.52
N TYR A 60 -0.89 -1.59 0.59
CA TYR A 60 -0.06 -1.81 -0.58
C TYR A 60 -0.28 -3.22 -1.11
N SER A 61 -0.25 -3.36 -2.42
CA SER A 61 -0.26 -4.66 -3.08
C SER A 61 0.79 -4.66 -4.17
N CYS A 62 1.25 -5.84 -4.55
CA CYS A 62 2.11 -5.95 -5.72
C CYS A 62 1.38 -5.46 -6.98
N VAL A 63 2.11 -4.89 -7.94
CA VAL A 63 1.56 -4.49 -9.25
C VAL A 63 0.88 -5.65 -10.00
N PHE A 64 1.30 -6.89 -9.74
CA PHE A 64 0.68 -8.12 -10.26
C PHE A 64 -0.47 -8.66 -9.37
N GLY A 65 -0.79 -8.00 -8.26
CA GLY A 65 -1.74 -8.39 -7.21
C GLY A 65 -3.24 -8.25 -7.52
N GLY A 66 -3.60 -7.96 -8.78
CA GLY A 66 -5.00 -7.82 -9.20
C GLY A 66 -5.59 -6.41 -9.07
N ARG A 67 -6.90 -6.32 -9.35
CA ARG A 67 -7.57 -5.26 -10.14
C ARG A 67 -7.29 -3.77 -9.80
N ARG A 68 -6.86 -3.04 -10.84
CA ARG A 68 -7.33 -1.67 -11.14
C ARG A 68 -8.84 -1.71 -11.46
N PRO A 69 -9.70 -0.90 -10.81
CA PRO A 69 -11.08 -0.74 -11.25
C PRO A 69 -11.16 -0.03 -12.60
N SER A 70 -12.11 -0.51 -13.39
CA SER A 70 -12.42 -0.26 -14.80
C SER A 70 -12.28 1.18 -15.30
N ASP A 71 -11.40 1.39 -16.28
CA ASP A 71 -11.75 2.27 -17.39
C ASP A 71 -12.68 1.46 -18.30
N GLN A 72 -13.92 1.91 -18.47
CA GLN A 72 -15.02 1.15 -19.09
C GLN A 72 -14.86 0.90 -20.60
N THR A 73 -13.69 1.09 -21.21
CA THR A 73 -13.63 1.24 -22.67
C THR A 73 -12.75 0.26 -23.45
N LYS A 74 -11.94 -0.62 -22.84
CA LYS A 74 -11.05 -1.49 -23.64
C LYS A 74 -11.02 -2.95 -23.23
N ILE A 75 -11.62 -3.73 -24.13
CA ILE A 75 -11.39 -5.12 -24.53
C ILE A 75 -10.38 -5.90 -23.66
N HIS A 76 -10.96 -6.91 -23.02
CA HIS A 76 -10.43 -7.99 -22.22
C HIS A 76 -9.15 -8.63 -22.78
N ASN A 77 -7.97 -8.19 -22.32
CA ASN A 77 -6.77 -9.01 -22.31
C ASN A 77 -6.35 -9.22 -20.84
N GLN A 78 -6.86 -10.30 -20.25
CA GLN A 78 -6.63 -10.70 -18.84
C GLN A 78 -5.22 -11.28 -18.63
N THR A 79 -4.16 -10.63 -19.10
CA THR A 79 -2.82 -11.25 -19.11
C THR A 79 -1.85 -10.76 -18.03
N SER A 80 -2.30 -9.99 -17.04
CA SER A 80 -1.43 -9.58 -15.91
C SER A 80 -2.03 -9.83 -14.53
N ALA A 81 -3.20 -10.48 -14.44
CA ALA A 81 -3.85 -10.83 -13.19
C ALA A 81 -3.38 -12.19 -12.66
N GLY A 82 -2.10 -12.30 -12.31
CA GLY A 82 -1.58 -13.45 -11.54
C GLY A 82 -2.09 -13.49 -10.09
N GLY A 83 -2.89 -12.49 -9.68
CA GLY A 83 -3.49 -12.42 -8.35
C GLY A 83 -2.44 -12.52 -7.25
N CYS A 84 -1.30 -11.84 -7.43
CA CYS A 84 -0.19 -11.93 -6.48
C CYS A 84 -0.68 -11.69 -5.04
N PRO A 85 -0.51 -12.66 -4.13
CA PRO A 85 -1.03 -12.56 -2.77
C PRO A 85 -0.22 -11.56 -1.92
N PHE A 86 0.89 -11.03 -2.45
CA PHE A 86 1.70 -10.03 -1.79
C PHE A 86 0.91 -8.77 -1.48
N LYS A 87 0.82 -8.46 -0.19
CA LYS A 87 0.14 -7.29 0.35
C LYS A 87 0.82 -6.83 1.62
N VAL A 88 0.83 -5.51 1.81
CA VAL A 88 1.26 -4.87 3.06
C VAL A 88 0.09 -4.05 3.55
N ARG A 89 -0.45 -4.39 4.72
CA ARG A 89 -1.56 -3.67 5.32
C ARG A 89 -1.11 -2.91 6.54
N LEU A 90 -1.33 -1.61 6.49
CA LEU A 90 -1.04 -0.67 7.55
C LEU A 90 -2.34 -0.07 8.09
N SER A 91 -2.39 0.12 9.39
CA SER A 91 -3.49 0.81 10.05
C SER A 91 -2.95 1.66 11.18
N THR A 92 -3.69 2.71 11.54
CA THR A 92 -3.37 3.49 12.72
C THR A 92 -3.38 2.66 14.00
N SER A 93 -2.49 3.01 14.92
CA SER A 93 -2.46 2.50 16.28
C SER A 93 -3.78 2.80 16.99
N ILE A 94 -4.04 2.09 18.07
CA ILE A 94 -5.22 2.27 18.94
C ILE A 94 -5.30 3.71 19.47
N ASP A 95 -4.15 4.36 19.65
CA ASP A 95 -4.00 5.74 20.09
C ASP A 95 -4.16 6.77 18.96
N GLY A 96 -4.17 6.33 17.70
CA GLY A 96 -4.32 7.21 16.54
C GLY A 96 -3.10 8.07 16.20
N GLN A 97 -1.96 7.87 16.88
CA GLN A 97 -0.76 8.71 16.74
C GLN A 97 0.29 8.16 15.77
N ALA A 98 0.28 6.85 15.50
CA ALA A 98 1.24 6.18 14.61
C ALA A 98 0.54 5.23 13.63
N LEU A 99 1.12 5.02 12.45
CA LEU A 99 0.79 3.95 11.51
C LEU A 99 1.52 2.68 11.91
N VAL A 100 0.80 1.58 12.03
CA VAL A 100 1.35 0.28 12.41
C VAL A 100 1.14 -0.71 11.27
N VAL A 101 2.20 -1.45 10.93
CA VAL A 101 2.09 -2.56 9.97
C VAL A 101 1.33 -3.69 10.64
N LYS A 102 0.12 -3.99 10.18
CA LYS A 102 -0.70 -5.07 10.72
C LYS A 102 -0.42 -6.42 10.10
N GLU A 103 -0.15 -6.43 8.80
CA GLU A 103 0.01 -7.66 8.04
C GLU A 103 0.97 -7.41 6.89
N ILE A 104 1.92 -8.33 6.71
CA ILE A 104 2.76 -8.40 5.53
C ILE A 104 2.66 -9.82 5.00
N CYS A 105 2.24 -9.96 3.74
CA CYS A 105 2.27 -11.21 3.02
C CYS A 105 3.45 -11.14 2.05
N HIS A 106 4.47 -11.97 2.28
CA HIS A 106 5.69 -12.04 1.45
C HIS A 106 5.56 -13.02 0.29
N GLU A 107 4.41 -13.66 0.13
CA GLU A 107 4.21 -14.68 -0.90
C GLU A 107 4.00 -14.04 -2.27
N HIS A 108 4.78 -14.50 -3.25
CA HIS A 108 4.66 -14.11 -4.65
C HIS A 108 4.36 -15.33 -5.51
N ASN A 109 3.39 -15.20 -6.42
CA ASN A 109 3.11 -16.19 -7.46
C ASN A 109 3.80 -15.84 -8.80
N HIS A 110 4.82 -15.00 -8.76
CA HIS A 110 5.60 -14.57 -9.91
C HIS A 110 7.01 -14.24 -9.44
N GLU A 111 7.98 -14.19 -10.36
CA GLU A 111 9.32 -13.71 -10.03
C GLU A 111 9.25 -12.23 -9.59
N PRO A 112 9.66 -11.89 -8.35
CA PRO A 112 9.92 -10.51 -7.96
C PRO A 112 11.07 -9.98 -8.82
N GLY A 113 10.97 -8.74 -9.30
CA GLY A 113 12.01 -8.13 -10.15
C GLY A 113 11.65 -7.89 -11.62
N LYS A 114 10.54 -8.42 -12.14
CA LYS A 114 9.98 -7.93 -13.42
C LYS A 114 9.44 -6.51 -13.24
N LYS A 115 10.31 -5.51 -13.39
CA LYS A 115 9.92 -4.10 -13.53
C LYS A 115 8.92 -4.02 -14.69
N LEU A 116 7.67 -3.70 -14.39
CA LEU A 116 6.78 -3.21 -15.43
C LEU A 116 7.41 -1.91 -15.92
N HIS A 117 7.73 -1.85 -17.22
CA HIS A 117 8.38 -0.73 -17.89
C HIS A 117 7.97 0.63 -17.29
N GLU A 118 8.98 1.48 -17.06
CA GLU A 118 8.87 2.86 -16.59
C GLU A 118 8.05 3.71 -17.57
N GLU A 119 6.73 3.58 -17.54
CA GLU A 119 5.85 4.64 -18.00
C GLU A 119 5.67 5.58 -16.81
N PRO A 120 6.11 6.85 -16.90
CA PRO A 120 5.99 7.79 -15.80
C PRO A 120 4.51 7.89 -15.42
N ARG A 121 4.21 7.50 -14.17
CA ARG A 121 2.89 7.72 -13.58
C ARG A 121 2.65 9.23 -13.62
N ARG A 122 1.85 9.68 -14.60
CA ARG A 122 1.22 11.00 -14.56
C ARG A 122 0.41 11.04 -13.27
N LEU A 123 1.02 11.66 -12.27
CA LEU A 123 0.30 12.25 -11.17
C LEU A 123 -0.34 13.51 -11.76
N TYR A 124 -1.67 13.41 -11.89
CA TYR A 124 -2.65 14.44 -12.26
C TYR A 124 -2.67 14.84 -13.74
#